data_AF-A0A6J7PAA8-F1
#
_entry.id   AF-A0A6J7PAA8-F1
#
_cell.length_a   1.000
_cell.length_b   1.000
_cell.length_c   1.000
_cell.angle_alpha   90.00
_cell.angle_beta   90.00
_cell.angle_gamma   90.00
#
_symmetry.space_group_name_H-M   'P 1'
#
loop_
_entity.id
_entity.type
_entity.pdbx_description
1 polymer ?
#
loop_
_entity_poly.entity_id
_entity_poly.type
_entity_poly.pdbx_seq_one_letter_code
_entity_poly.pdbx_strand_id
1 'polypeptide(L)'
;MNDTIKERTIENGYTKGFVVGEGGVLKMDEGGGVSTATTAMYNAAWFAGLEFVQARAHSIWISRYKPGREATVSWDDFDMKFKNNTPNAIFIQAKMTDESITVTLWGDRQWQKVGSVFGEPSEKVPFKIIYSQEKDCRAQSGVDGFLIDVDRTFYRGGKVVKTETYTTRYKPSPTVICGVDPNPPKPIPTPTPTPSPSGEPSATPSVIVVR
;
A
#
# COMPACT_ATOMS: atom_id res chain seq x y z
N MET A 1 -4.65 9.09 10.60
CA MET A 1 -4.97 10.08 9.54
C MET A 1 -6.43 10.02 9.14
N ASN A 2 -7.04 8.84 9.00
CA ASN A 2 -8.42 8.67 8.53
C ASN A 2 -9.42 9.60 9.24
N ASP A 3 -9.39 9.70 10.57
CA ASP A 3 -10.30 10.58 11.33
C ASP A 3 -10.22 12.08 10.92
N THR A 4 -9.09 12.52 10.38
CA THR A 4 -8.86 13.90 9.95
C THR A 4 -9.24 14.12 8.49
N ILE A 5 -8.87 13.20 7.61
CA ILE A 5 -9.04 13.35 6.16
C ILE A 5 -10.36 12.76 5.65
N LYS A 6 -11.07 11.98 6.48
CA LYS A 6 -12.36 11.35 6.22
C LYS A 6 -12.32 10.30 5.10
N GLU A 7 -13.48 9.73 4.81
CA GLU A 7 -13.70 8.79 3.72
C GLU A 7 -13.41 9.45 2.36
N ARG A 8 -12.84 8.67 1.44
CA ARG A 8 -12.42 9.15 0.12
C ARG A 8 -13.61 9.22 -0.83
N THR A 9 -14.52 10.14 -0.56
CA THR A 9 -15.72 10.40 -1.37
C THR A 9 -15.69 11.77 -2.02
N ILE A 10 -16.45 11.94 -3.10
CA ILE A 10 -16.66 13.24 -3.74
C ILE A 10 -17.26 14.25 -2.75
N GLU A 11 -18.17 13.83 -1.87
CA GLU A 11 -18.78 14.69 -0.85
C GLU A 11 -17.75 15.23 0.16
N ASN A 12 -16.70 14.46 0.44
CA ASN A 12 -15.58 14.89 1.27
C ASN A 12 -14.50 15.67 0.48
N GLY A 13 -14.76 15.99 -0.79
CA GLY A 13 -13.89 16.79 -1.64
C GLY A 13 -12.81 15.99 -2.39
N TYR A 14 -12.92 14.67 -2.43
CA TYR A 14 -12.00 13.83 -3.17
C TYR A 14 -12.32 13.74 -4.66
N THR A 15 -11.29 13.55 -5.47
CA THR A 15 -11.40 13.33 -6.91
C THR A 15 -10.94 11.92 -7.24
N LYS A 16 -11.19 11.50 -8.49
CA LYS A 16 -10.71 10.21 -8.99
C LYS A 16 -9.23 10.31 -9.40
N GLY A 17 -8.46 9.31 -9.02
CA GLY A 17 -7.07 9.15 -9.41
C GLY A 17 -6.67 7.68 -9.38
N PHE A 18 -5.40 7.38 -9.64
CA PHE A 18 -4.92 6.01 -9.59
C PHE A 18 -4.81 5.50 -8.15
N VAL A 19 -5.36 4.31 -7.92
CA VAL A 19 -5.18 3.50 -6.72
C VAL A 19 -4.60 2.13 -7.09
N VAL A 20 -3.95 1.48 -6.12
CA VAL A 20 -3.44 0.11 -6.31
C VAL A 20 -4.61 -0.86 -6.18
N GLY A 21 -5.02 -1.47 -7.29
CA GLY A 21 -6.06 -2.48 -7.33
C GLY A 21 -5.53 -3.90 -7.08
N GLU A 22 -6.40 -4.87 -7.38
CA GLU A 22 -6.08 -6.29 -7.24
C GLU A 22 -4.88 -6.68 -8.11
N GLY A 23 -4.04 -7.58 -7.59
CA GLY A 23 -2.86 -8.06 -8.31
C GLY A 23 -1.80 -7.00 -8.62
N GLY A 24 -1.91 -5.77 -8.07
CA GLY A 24 -1.01 -4.67 -8.39
C GLY A 24 -1.40 -3.89 -9.65
N VAL A 25 -2.56 -4.17 -10.26
CA VAL A 25 -3.05 -3.41 -11.40
C VAL A 25 -3.64 -2.09 -10.92
N LEU A 26 -3.14 -0.98 -11.47
CA LEU A 26 -3.67 0.34 -11.16
C LEU A 26 -5.07 0.53 -11.74
N LYS A 27 -5.98 1.05 -10.93
CA LYS A 27 -7.35 1.42 -11.34
C LYS A 27 -7.64 2.87 -10.96
N MET A 28 -8.60 3.48 -11.63
CA MET A 28 -9.09 4.81 -11.25
C MET A 28 -10.16 4.66 -10.17
N ASP A 29 -9.97 5.33 -9.05
CA ASP A 29 -10.91 5.32 -7.93
C ASP A 29 -10.87 6.64 -7.16
N GLU A 30 -11.87 6.88 -6.33
CA GLU A 30 -11.94 8.09 -5.50
C GLU A 30 -10.81 8.11 -4.47
N GLY A 31 -10.22 9.29 -4.28
CA GLY A 31 -9.07 9.46 -3.39
C GLY A 31 -7.74 8.98 -3.96
N GLY A 32 -7.69 8.62 -5.24
CA GLY A 32 -6.42 8.36 -5.91
C GLY A 32 -5.46 9.56 -5.77
N GLY A 33 -4.24 9.28 -5.29
CA GLY A 33 -3.24 10.30 -4.96
C GLY A 33 -3.15 10.68 -3.47
N VAL A 34 -4.11 10.28 -2.62
CA VAL A 34 -4.07 10.55 -1.17
C VAL A 34 -2.78 10.04 -0.49
N SER A 35 -2.17 8.99 -1.03
CA SER A 35 -0.91 8.44 -0.53
C SER A 35 0.27 9.41 -0.67
N THR A 36 0.21 10.41 -1.54
CA THR A 36 1.22 11.46 -1.63
C THR A 36 1.25 12.30 -0.35
N ALA A 37 0.08 12.73 0.14
CA ALA A 37 -0.03 13.43 1.41
C ALA A 37 0.34 12.53 2.60
N THR A 38 -0.05 11.26 2.54
CA THR A 38 0.26 10.27 3.59
C THR A 38 1.75 9.99 3.68
N THR A 39 2.43 9.81 2.54
CA THR A 39 3.88 9.64 2.48
C THR A 39 4.62 10.89 2.93
N ALA A 40 4.12 12.08 2.61
CA ALA A 40 4.72 13.33 3.08
C ALA A 40 4.63 13.46 4.60
N MET A 41 3.45 13.18 5.18
CA MET A 41 3.26 13.16 6.64
C MET A 41 4.12 12.10 7.32
N TYR A 42 4.19 10.89 6.75
CA TYR A 42 5.04 9.81 7.25
C TYR A 42 6.51 10.21 7.28
N ASN A 43 7.02 10.79 6.19
CA ASN A 43 8.41 11.24 6.15
C ASN A 43 8.68 12.38 7.15
N ALA A 44 7.74 13.31 7.33
CA ALA A 44 7.89 14.37 8.31
C ALA A 44 7.93 13.81 9.75
N ALA A 45 7.05 12.88 10.10
CA ALA A 45 7.08 12.16 11.38
C ALA A 45 8.34 11.28 11.54
N TRP A 46 8.80 10.66 10.44
CA TRP A 46 10.04 9.89 10.38
C TRP A 46 11.24 10.75 10.78
N PHE A 47 11.40 11.92 10.18
CA PHE A 47 12.52 12.80 10.51
C PHE A 47 12.36 13.54 11.85
N ALA A 48 11.12 13.74 12.33
CA ALA A 48 10.85 14.26 13.67
C ALA A 48 11.20 13.27 14.79
N GLY A 49 11.44 12.00 14.46
CA GLY A 49 11.77 10.98 15.45
C GLY A 49 10.55 10.45 16.23
N LEU A 50 9.35 10.62 15.69
CA LEU A 50 8.11 10.15 16.31
C LEU A 50 7.94 8.64 16.15
N GLU A 51 7.20 8.05 17.08
CA GLU A 51 6.88 6.62 17.11
C GLU A 51 5.69 6.32 16.19
N PHE A 52 5.85 5.39 15.24
CA PHE A 52 4.74 4.93 14.40
C PHE A 52 3.92 3.87 15.13
N VAL A 53 2.63 4.15 15.32
CA VAL A 53 1.64 3.21 15.89
C VAL A 53 1.08 2.31 14.79
N GLN A 54 0.85 2.90 13.61
CA GLN A 54 0.41 2.20 12.43
C GLN A 54 1.01 2.89 11.20
N ALA A 55 1.76 2.15 10.41
CA ALA A 55 2.25 2.62 9.12
C ALA A 55 2.39 1.41 8.21
N ARG A 56 2.03 1.59 6.95
CA ARG A 56 2.10 0.53 5.94
C ARG A 56 2.47 1.13 4.60
N ALA A 57 3.51 0.59 3.96
CA ALA A 57 3.86 0.93 2.59
C ALA A 57 2.81 0.36 1.59
N HIS A 58 2.85 0.81 0.34
CA HIS A 58 2.03 0.18 -0.70
C HIS A 58 2.40 -1.31 -0.86
N SER A 59 1.46 -2.11 -1.36
CA SER A 59 1.72 -3.53 -1.64
C SER A 59 2.67 -3.76 -2.81
N ILE A 60 2.80 -2.76 -3.70
CA ILE A 60 3.73 -2.72 -4.83
C ILE A 60 4.62 -1.49 -4.68
N TRP A 61 5.84 -1.53 -5.22
CA TRP A 61 6.68 -0.33 -5.21
C TRP A 61 6.23 0.65 -6.30
N ILE A 62 6.11 1.93 -5.93
CA ILE A 62 5.78 3.02 -6.85
C ILE A 62 7.01 3.91 -6.98
N SER A 63 7.53 4.06 -8.20
CA SER A 63 8.84 4.66 -8.48
C SER A 63 9.06 6.08 -7.96
N ARG A 64 7.99 6.85 -7.75
CA ARG A 64 8.06 8.20 -7.16
C ARG A 64 8.46 8.22 -5.69
N TYR A 65 8.41 7.08 -4.99
CA TYR A 65 8.79 6.96 -3.59
C TYR A 65 10.12 6.24 -3.42
N LYS A 66 10.89 6.66 -2.42
CA LYS A 66 12.07 5.89 -1.99
C LYS A 66 11.58 4.56 -1.39
N PRO A 67 12.04 3.40 -1.90
CA PRO A 67 11.62 2.09 -1.40
C PRO A 67 11.77 1.98 0.12
N GLY A 68 10.76 1.41 0.79
CA GLY A 68 10.75 1.22 2.25
C GLY A 68 10.62 2.49 3.09
N ARG A 69 10.54 3.69 2.48
CA ARG A 69 10.34 4.95 3.18
C ARG A 69 9.13 5.72 2.66
N GLU A 70 7.98 5.07 2.78
CA GLU A 70 6.68 5.58 2.38
C GLU A 70 5.56 5.01 3.24
N ALA A 71 4.38 5.60 3.13
CA ALA A 71 3.17 5.05 3.72
C ALA A 71 1.95 5.35 2.86
N THR A 72 0.98 4.46 2.93
CA THR A 72 -0.35 4.59 2.34
C THR A 72 -1.42 4.55 3.43
N VAL A 73 -2.66 4.82 3.03
CA VAL A 73 -3.83 4.88 3.91
C VAL A 73 -5.04 4.40 3.11
N SER A 74 -5.89 3.58 3.74
CA SER A 74 -7.16 3.15 3.17
C SER A 74 -8.27 3.45 4.17
N TRP A 75 -9.42 3.91 3.69
CA TRP A 75 -10.56 4.09 4.58
C TRP A 75 -11.02 2.73 5.10
N ASP A 76 -11.35 2.64 6.40
CA ASP A 76 -11.74 1.43 7.14
C ASP A 76 -10.78 0.23 7.16
N ASP A 77 -9.79 0.10 6.25
CA ASP A 77 -8.86 -1.04 6.28
C ASP A 77 -7.61 -0.79 7.14
N PHE A 78 -6.92 0.33 6.90
CA PHE A 78 -5.68 0.66 7.60
C PHE A 78 -5.35 2.15 7.55
N ASP A 79 -4.74 2.65 8.62
CA ASP A 79 -4.45 4.06 8.79
C ASP A 79 -2.93 4.33 8.87
N MET A 80 -2.55 5.60 8.78
CA MET A 80 -1.24 6.09 9.16
C MET A 80 -1.36 6.87 10.49
N LYS A 81 -0.79 6.29 11.55
CA LYS A 81 -0.85 6.79 12.93
C LYS A 81 0.54 6.83 13.52
N PHE A 82 0.89 7.97 14.11
CA PHE A 82 2.08 8.13 14.92
C PHE A 82 1.68 8.74 16.26
N LYS A 83 2.50 8.49 17.28
CA LYS A 83 2.33 9.01 18.63
C LYS A 83 3.21 10.24 18.79
N ASN A 84 2.65 11.32 19.35
CA ASN A 84 3.48 12.36 19.93
C ASN A 84 4.05 11.83 21.27
N ASN A 85 5.25 11.28 21.20
CA ASN A 85 6.02 10.78 22.34
C ASN A 85 7.02 11.83 22.88
N THR A 86 6.79 13.11 22.56
CA THR A 86 7.58 14.24 23.07
C THR A 86 6.86 14.90 24.25
N PRO A 87 7.56 15.66 25.11
CA PRO A 87 6.93 16.30 26.28
C PRO A 87 5.98 17.45 25.91
N ASN A 88 6.07 17.98 24.68
CA ASN A 88 5.37 19.19 24.27
C ASN A 88 4.49 18.95 23.04
N ALA A 89 3.58 19.90 22.78
CA ALA A 89 2.72 19.85 21.60
C ALA A 89 3.54 19.95 20.31
N ILE A 90 3.06 19.29 19.27
CA ILE A 90 3.60 19.40 17.90
C ILE A 90 2.55 20.09 17.05
N PHE A 91 2.93 21.19 16.41
CA PHE A 91 2.11 21.86 15.42
C PHE A 91 2.44 21.32 14.03
N ILE A 92 1.43 20.82 13.33
CA ILE A 92 1.56 20.24 11.99
C ILE A 92 1.08 21.27 10.98
N GLN A 93 1.96 21.63 10.05
CA GLN A 93 1.61 22.49 8.92
C GLN A 93 1.75 21.69 7.62
N ALA A 94 0.71 21.70 6.80
CA ALA A 94 0.75 21.18 5.44
C ALA A 94 0.52 22.34 4.45
N LYS A 95 1.36 22.42 3.42
CA LYS A 95 1.23 23.36 2.30
C LYS A 95 1.30 22.58 1.00
N MET A 96 0.52 22.98 0.01
CA MET A 96 0.54 22.36 -1.30
C MET A 96 0.65 23.40 -2.42
N THR A 97 1.29 22.99 -3.50
CA THR A 97 1.24 23.60 -4.83
C THR A 97 0.60 22.59 -5.79
N ASP A 98 0.47 22.96 -7.06
CA ASP A 98 -0.03 22.04 -8.10
C ASP A 98 0.88 20.81 -8.29
N GLU A 99 2.14 20.90 -7.87
CA GLU A 99 3.16 19.87 -8.11
C GLU A 99 3.64 19.17 -6.84
N SER A 100 3.42 19.75 -5.65
CA SER A 100 4.06 19.28 -4.43
C SER A 100 3.21 19.49 -3.19
N ILE A 101 3.42 18.61 -2.20
CA ILE A 101 2.95 18.82 -0.82
C ILE A 101 4.15 18.82 0.12
N THR A 102 4.20 19.81 0.99
CA THR A 102 5.20 19.94 2.05
C THR A 102 4.49 19.83 3.40
N VAL A 103 4.98 18.91 4.23
CA VAL A 103 4.52 18.77 5.62
C VAL A 103 5.68 19.15 6.54
N THR A 104 5.42 20.07 7.46
CA THR A 104 6.37 20.54 8.47
C THR A 104 5.79 20.29 9.86
N LEU A 105 6.58 19.63 10.71
CA LEU A 105 6.27 19.44 12.13
C LEU A 105 7.09 20.44 12.94
N TRP A 106 6.40 21.33 13.64
CA TRP A 106 6.98 22.32 14.54
C TRP A 106 6.83 21.85 15.98
N GLY A 107 7.90 21.91 16.76
CA GLY A 107 7.91 21.50 18.16
C GLY A 107 9.32 21.35 18.68
N ASP A 108 9.44 20.81 19.90
CA ASP A 108 10.74 20.64 20.54
C ASP A 108 11.50 19.44 19.98
N ARG A 109 12.66 19.73 19.40
CA ARG A 109 13.50 18.74 18.74
C ARG A 109 14.13 17.78 19.76
N GLN A 110 13.68 16.53 19.75
CA GLN A 110 14.19 15.47 20.66
C GLN A 110 15.52 14.85 20.21
N TRP A 111 15.87 15.01 18.92
CA TRP A 111 17.04 14.38 18.29
C TRP A 111 17.83 15.39 17.46
N GLN A 112 19.15 15.40 17.60
CA GLN A 112 20.00 16.28 16.78
C GLN A 112 19.89 15.97 15.30
N LYS A 113 19.67 14.70 14.93
CA LYS A 113 19.37 14.27 13.57
C LYS A 113 18.66 12.92 13.63
N VAL A 114 17.74 12.71 12.69
CA VAL A 114 17.23 11.39 12.34
C VAL A 114 17.58 11.15 10.87
N GLY A 115 18.15 10.00 10.55
CA GLY A 115 18.62 9.63 9.22
C GLY A 115 17.95 8.36 8.71
N SER A 116 18.35 7.97 7.50
CA SER A 116 18.00 6.68 6.90
C SER A 116 19.25 6.06 6.31
N VAL A 117 19.46 4.77 6.54
CA VAL A 117 20.38 3.91 5.79
C VAL A 117 19.55 2.87 5.06
N PHE A 118 19.72 2.78 3.75
CA PHE A 118 18.94 1.88 2.90
C PHE A 118 19.77 0.63 2.63
N GLY A 119 19.16 -0.54 2.84
CA GLY A 119 19.71 -1.80 2.35
C GLY A 119 19.53 -1.95 0.84
N GLU A 120 20.14 -3.00 0.29
CA GLU A 120 19.95 -3.39 -1.11
C GLU A 120 18.66 -4.22 -1.27
N PRO A 121 17.87 -4.01 -2.34
CA PRO A 121 16.73 -4.87 -2.65
C PRO A 121 17.12 -6.34 -2.78
N SER A 122 16.43 -7.21 -2.03
CA SER A 122 16.63 -8.66 -1.99
C SER A 122 15.35 -9.41 -2.35
N GLU A 123 15.39 -10.75 -2.42
CA GLU A 123 14.23 -11.60 -2.73
C GLU A 123 13.41 -11.12 -3.95
N LYS A 124 14.11 -10.82 -5.04
CA LYS A 124 13.47 -10.26 -6.24
C LYS A 124 12.51 -11.27 -6.86
N VAL A 125 11.30 -10.81 -7.17
CA VAL A 125 10.27 -11.59 -7.86
C VAL A 125 9.91 -10.85 -9.14
N PRO A 126 10.17 -11.43 -10.33
CA PRO A 126 9.93 -10.74 -11.58
C PRO A 126 8.43 -10.47 -11.78
N PHE A 127 8.11 -9.32 -12.38
CA PHE A 127 6.74 -9.07 -12.82
C PHE A 127 6.35 -9.98 -13.99
N LYS A 128 5.03 -10.10 -14.20
CA LYS A 128 4.45 -10.78 -15.36
C LYS A 128 3.89 -9.77 -16.34
N ILE A 129 3.72 -10.18 -17.59
CA ILE A 129 2.94 -9.44 -18.58
C ILE A 129 1.52 -10.00 -18.56
N ILE A 130 0.52 -9.12 -18.52
CA ILE A 130 -0.89 -9.49 -18.69
C ILE A 130 -1.51 -8.67 -19.82
N TYR A 131 -2.44 -9.30 -20.53
CA TYR A 131 -3.24 -8.67 -21.56
C TYR A 131 -4.65 -8.44 -21.04
N SER A 132 -5.20 -7.26 -21.30
CA SER A 132 -6.58 -6.93 -20.93
C SER A 132 -7.32 -6.34 -22.12
N GLN A 133 -8.52 -6.85 -22.36
CA GLN A 133 -9.45 -6.35 -23.37
C GLN A 133 -10.59 -5.54 -22.74
N GLU A 134 -10.50 -5.24 -21.44
CA GLU A 134 -11.50 -4.42 -20.75
C GLU A 134 -11.60 -3.04 -21.39
N LYS A 135 -12.83 -2.52 -21.47
CA LYS A 135 -13.11 -1.24 -22.14
C LYS A 135 -12.34 -0.07 -21.51
N ASP A 136 -12.11 -0.12 -20.21
CA ASP A 136 -11.39 0.88 -19.44
C ASP A 136 -9.93 0.51 -19.17
N CYS A 137 -9.38 -0.46 -19.92
CA CYS A 137 -7.99 -0.86 -19.79
C CYS A 137 -7.03 0.35 -19.83
N ARG A 138 -6.09 0.35 -18.88
CA ARG A 138 -4.99 1.30 -18.82
C ARG A 138 -3.69 0.52 -18.89
N ALA A 139 -2.85 0.87 -19.86
CA ALA A 139 -1.52 0.31 -19.93
C ALA A 139 -0.70 0.74 -18.70
N GLN A 140 0.11 -0.18 -18.21
CA GLN A 140 0.92 -0.01 -17.01
C GLN A 140 2.27 -0.69 -17.22
N SER A 141 3.35 -0.06 -16.79
CA SER A 141 4.66 -0.70 -16.72
C SER A 141 4.76 -1.61 -15.50
N GLY A 142 5.34 -2.79 -15.69
CA GLY A 142 5.61 -3.73 -14.62
C GLY A 142 6.72 -3.28 -13.68
N VAL A 143 6.65 -3.77 -12.46
CA VAL A 143 7.64 -3.52 -11.40
C VAL A 143 7.90 -4.83 -10.69
N ASP A 144 9.17 -5.24 -10.58
CA ASP A 144 9.54 -6.44 -9.84
C ASP A 144 9.20 -6.28 -8.36
N GLY A 145 8.78 -7.37 -7.73
CA GLY A 145 8.68 -7.46 -6.28
C GLY A 145 10.07 -7.61 -5.67
N PHE A 146 10.22 -7.18 -4.43
CA PHE A 146 11.46 -7.31 -3.67
C PHE A 146 11.21 -7.05 -2.18
N LEU A 147 12.16 -7.46 -1.36
CA LEU A 147 12.28 -7.10 0.05
C LEU A 147 13.33 -6.00 0.22
N ILE A 148 13.08 -5.04 1.10
CA ILE A 148 14.07 -4.03 1.47
C ILE A 148 13.98 -3.69 2.96
N ASP A 149 15.15 -3.53 3.58
CA ASP A 149 15.30 -3.01 4.92
C ASP A 149 15.75 -1.54 4.86
N VAL A 150 15.16 -0.72 5.72
CA VAL A 150 15.54 0.68 5.93
C VAL A 150 15.77 0.91 7.41
N ASP A 151 17.00 1.27 7.75
CA ASP A 151 17.39 1.64 9.11
C ASP A 151 17.13 3.13 9.34
N ARG A 152 16.28 3.44 10.32
CA ARG A 152 16.12 4.78 10.88
C ARG A 152 17.14 4.99 11.98
N THR A 153 18.09 5.89 11.74
CA THR A 153 19.20 6.14 12.67
C THR A 153 19.00 7.45 13.43
N PHE A 154 19.17 7.43 14.75
CA PHE A 154 18.95 8.57 15.63
C PHE A 154 20.28 9.05 16.20
N TYR A 155 20.54 10.36 16.15
CA TYR A 155 21.82 10.94 16.53
C TYR A 155 21.74 11.83 17.77
N ARG A 156 22.75 11.69 18.65
CA ARG A 156 23.07 12.62 19.75
C ARG A 156 24.59 12.77 19.86
N GLY A 157 25.07 14.00 20.04
CA GLY A 157 26.50 14.30 20.07
C GLY A 157 27.23 13.85 18.80
N GLY A 158 26.57 13.90 17.63
CA GLY A 158 27.12 13.45 16.36
C GLY A 158 27.23 11.92 16.17
N LYS A 159 26.85 11.11 17.17
CA LYS A 159 26.91 9.64 17.11
C LYS A 159 25.51 9.04 16.99
N VAL A 160 25.40 7.90 16.32
CA VAL A 160 24.17 7.09 16.32
C VAL A 160 23.99 6.49 17.71
N VAL A 161 22.84 6.73 18.34
CA VAL A 161 22.51 6.23 19.68
C VAL A 161 21.32 5.27 19.70
N LYS A 162 20.58 5.19 18.60
CA LYS A 162 19.46 4.27 18.40
C LYS A 162 19.30 4.00 16.90
N THR A 163 18.92 2.77 16.56
CA THR A 163 18.54 2.35 15.22
C THR A 163 17.21 1.60 15.30
N GLU A 164 16.31 1.87 14.35
CA GLU A 164 15.08 1.09 14.14
C GLU A 164 15.09 0.57 12.70
N THR A 165 14.98 -0.74 12.51
CA THR A 165 14.95 -1.35 11.18
C THR A 165 13.50 -1.56 10.73
N TYR A 166 13.18 -1.09 9.53
CA TYR A 166 11.87 -1.26 8.90
C TYR A 166 12.02 -2.11 7.66
N THR A 167 11.41 -3.30 7.69
CA THR A 167 11.38 -4.23 6.56
C THR A 167 10.11 -4.03 5.75
N THR A 168 10.24 -3.81 4.45
CA THR A 168 9.11 -3.69 3.52
C THR A 168 9.21 -4.73 2.43
N ARG A 169 8.14 -5.52 2.24
CA ARG A 169 8.00 -6.46 1.14
C ARG A 169 7.04 -5.90 0.09
N TYR A 170 7.56 -5.67 -1.11
CA TYR A 170 6.77 -5.33 -2.28
C TYR A 170 6.47 -6.58 -3.10
N LYS A 171 5.19 -6.76 -3.45
CA LYS A 171 4.75 -7.74 -4.44
C LYS A 171 5.09 -7.22 -5.84
N PRO A 172 5.35 -8.12 -6.82
CA PRO A 172 5.48 -7.70 -8.20
C PRO A 172 4.16 -7.11 -8.70
N SER A 173 4.28 -6.10 -9.56
CA SER A 173 3.16 -5.47 -10.28
C SER A 173 3.32 -5.76 -11.77
N PRO A 174 2.29 -6.27 -12.47
CA PRO A 174 2.44 -6.70 -13.85
C PRO A 174 2.62 -5.53 -14.82
N THR A 175 3.23 -5.80 -15.97
CA THR A 175 3.04 -4.97 -17.16
C THR A 175 1.65 -5.28 -17.71
N VAL A 176 0.82 -4.26 -17.88
CA VAL A 176 -0.51 -4.39 -18.49
C VAL A 176 -0.45 -3.87 -19.92
N ILE A 177 -0.78 -4.74 -20.87
CA ILE A 177 -0.93 -4.41 -22.29
C ILE A 177 -2.42 -4.44 -22.62
N CYS A 178 -2.95 -3.34 -23.16
CA CYS A 178 -4.34 -3.30 -23.61
C CYS A 178 -4.45 -3.92 -25.00
N GLY A 179 -5.26 -4.97 -25.11
CA GLY A 179 -5.45 -5.72 -26.35
C GLY A 179 -5.52 -7.23 -26.13
N VAL A 180 -5.55 -7.94 -27.25
CA VAL A 180 -5.58 -9.41 -27.29
C VAL A 180 -4.18 -9.96 -27.00
N ASP A 181 -4.10 -11.01 -26.20
CA ASP A 181 -2.86 -11.78 -26.04
C ASP A 181 -2.47 -12.42 -27.38
N PRO A 182 -1.30 -12.12 -27.96
CA PRO A 182 -0.86 -12.72 -29.21
C PRO A 182 -0.61 -14.24 -29.10
N ASN A 183 -0.44 -14.77 -27.88
CA ASN A 183 -0.23 -16.19 -27.61
C ASN A 183 -1.20 -16.66 -26.52
N PRO A 184 -2.52 -16.70 -26.79
CA PRO A 184 -3.50 -17.04 -25.77
C PRO A 184 -3.23 -18.45 -25.23
N PRO A 185 -3.39 -18.69 -23.91
CA PRO A 185 -3.25 -20.02 -23.34
C PRO A 185 -4.11 -21.01 -24.11
N LYS A 186 -3.53 -22.14 -24.51
CA LYS A 186 -4.27 -23.20 -25.19
C LYS A 186 -5.44 -23.63 -24.27
N PRO A 187 -6.67 -23.79 -24.79
CA PRO A 187 -7.81 -24.17 -23.97
C PRO A 187 -7.45 -25.40 -23.14
N ILE A 188 -7.60 -25.32 -21.82
CA ILE A 188 -7.51 -26.51 -20.97
C ILE A 188 -8.64 -27.43 -21.45
N PRO A 189 -8.37 -28.69 -21.84
CA PRO A 189 -9.44 -29.61 -22.22
C PRO A 189 -10.43 -29.69 -21.07
N THR A 190 -11.69 -29.36 -21.34
CA THR A 190 -12.78 -29.49 -20.39
C THR A 190 -12.73 -30.89 -19.81
N PRO A 191 -12.70 -31.07 -18.47
CA PRO A 191 -12.83 -32.40 -17.90
C PRO A 191 -14.13 -33.01 -18.42
N THR A 192 -14.03 -34.12 -19.14
CA THR A 192 -15.18 -34.92 -19.56
C THR A 192 -16.06 -35.14 -18.32
N PRO A 193 -17.36 -34.80 -18.36
CA PRO A 193 -18.22 -35.09 -17.23
C PRO A 193 -18.17 -36.59 -16.96
N THR A 194 -17.59 -36.96 -15.82
CA THR A 194 -17.71 -38.31 -15.28
C THR A 194 -19.20 -38.61 -15.15
N PRO A 195 -19.71 -39.72 -15.71
CA PRO A 195 -21.11 -40.08 -15.53
C PRO A 195 -21.39 -40.19 -14.03
N SER A 196 -22.33 -39.36 -13.57
CA SER A 196 -22.81 -39.38 -12.19
C SER A 196 -23.47 -40.74 -11.94
N PRO A 197 -23.12 -41.47 -10.86
CA PRO A 197 -23.80 -42.71 -10.54
C PRO A 197 -25.27 -42.41 -10.21
N SER A 198 -26.15 -42.93 -11.06
CA SER A 198 -27.59 -42.95 -10.85
C SER A 198 -27.93 -43.82 -9.65
N GLY A 199 -28.56 -43.21 -8.64
CA GLY A 199 -29.52 -43.89 -7.77
C GLY A 199 -29.08 -44.12 -6.34
N GLU A 200 -29.52 -43.24 -5.43
CA GLU A 200 -29.73 -43.59 -4.03
C GLU A 200 -31.11 -43.02 -3.61
N PRO A 201 -32.02 -43.83 -3.03
CA PRO A 201 -33.39 -43.42 -2.79
C PRO A 201 -33.49 -42.41 -1.64
N SER A 202 -34.39 -41.43 -1.86
CA SER A 202 -34.75 -40.37 -0.93
C SER A 202 -35.23 -40.93 0.42
N ALA A 203 -34.51 -40.61 1.50
CA ALA A 203 -34.96 -40.80 2.87
C ALA A 203 -35.71 -39.55 3.35
N THR A 204 -36.92 -39.75 3.86
CA THR A 204 -37.82 -38.73 4.41
C THR A 204 -37.28 -38.17 5.73
N PRO A 205 -37.32 -36.85 5.99
CA PRO A 205 -36.87 -36.31 7.28
C PRO A 205 -37.95 -36.45 8.35
N SER A 206 -37.60 -37.08 9.48
CA SER A 206 -38.39 -37.05 10.71
C SER A 206 -38.02 -35.81 11.53
N VAL A 207 -39.02 -34.99 11.87
CA VAL A 207 -38.90 -33.82 12.75
C VAL A 207 -38.74 -34.28 14.19
N ILE A 208 -37.64 -33.87 14.85
CA ILE A 208 -37.48 -33.97 16.31
C ILE A 208 -37.62 -32.56 16.88
N VAL A 209 -38.69 -32.36 17.67
CA VAL A 209 -38.87 -31.19 18.54
C VAL A 209 -38.14 -31.48 19.85
N VAL A 210 -37.22 -30.60 20.25
CA VAL A 210 -36.60 -30.63 21.59
C VAL A 210 -37.07 -29.40 22.36
N ARG A 211 -37.59 -29.66 23.57
CA ARG A 211 -37.86 -28.67 24.61
C ARG A 211 -36.61 -28.42 25.43
#